data_AF-H2C331-F1
#
_entry.id   AF-H2C331-F1
#
_cell.length_a   1.000
_cell.length_b   1.000
_cell.length_c   1.000
_cell.angle_alpha   90.00
_cell.angle_beta   90.00
_cell.angle_gamma   90.00
#
_symmetry.space_group_name_H-M   'P 1'
#
loop_
_entity.id
_entity.type
_entity.pdbx_description
1 polymer ?
#
loop_
_entity_poly.entity_id
_entity_poly.type
_entity_poly.pdbx_seq_one_letter_code
_entity_poly.pdbx_strand_id
1 'polypeptide(L)'
;MSKIGGVEKVRDNDKAMTFLSDYRNLLECIPGVRRMESGRFVVEASIGPMRVELSGEVKEHKVTGRQVTNLMEVLGPGLTLVIKTIVEVGDNELNWSADYDISGALAKALQNTIGREAERVSRQIISCTVSKINAK
;
A
#
# COMPACT_ATOMS: atom_id res chain seq x y z
N MET A 1 -0.03 -14.15 9.13
CA MET A 1 0.40 -13.36 7.95
C MET A 1 -0.62 -13.57 6.86
N SER A 2 -1.22 -12.49 6.38
CA SER A 2 -2.10 -12.51 5.21
C SER A 2 -1.32 -11.99 4.02
N LYS A 3 -1.31 -12.74 2.92
CA LYS A 3 -0.67 -12.34 1.66
C LYS A 3 -1.74 -12.14 0.62
N ILE A 4 -1.71 -11.01 -0.06
CA ILE A 4 -2.50 -10.76 -1.27
C ILE A 4 -1.56 -10.42 -2.42
N GLY A 5 -2.02 -10.61 -3.64
CA GLY A 5 -1.26 -10.22 -4.82
C GLY A 5 -2.06 -10.36 -6.08
N GLY A 6 -1.45 -9.97 -7.19
CA GLY A 6 -2.04 -10.01 -8.50
C GLY A 6 -1.08 -9.60 -9.59
N VAL A 7 -1.59 -9.59 -10.82
CA VAL A 7 -0.87 -9.16 -12.01
C VAL A 7 -1.74 -8.15 -12.73
N GLU A 8 -1.16 -6.99 -13.05
CA GLU A 8 -1.84 -5.90 -13.76
C GLU A 8 -1.08 -5.55 -15.03
N LYS A 9 -1.78 -5.14 -16.08
CA LYS A 9 -1.13 -4.73 -17.34
C LYS A 9 -0.65 -3.29 -17.28
N VAL A 10 0.60 -3.06 -17.72
CA VAL A 10 1.19 -1.74 -17.90
C VAL A 10 1.61 -1.55 -19.35
N ARG A 11 1.47 -0.34 -19.89
CA ARG A 11 1.77 -0.06 -21.31
C ARG A 11 3.25 0.15 -21.58
N ASP A 12 3.99 0.57 -20.55
CA ASP A 12 5.38 0.98 -20.64
C ASP A 12 6.09 0.64 -19.34
N ASN A 13 7.05 -0.27 -19.42
CA ASN A 13 7.80 -0.77 -18.28
C ASN A 13 8.71 0.31 -17.66
N ASP A 14 9.30 1.19 -18.47
CA ASP A 14 10.22 2.23 -17.99
C ASP A 14 9.46 3.36 -17.31
N LYS A 15 8.28 3.70 -17.84
CA LYS A 15 7.33 4.61 -17.19
C LYS A 15 6.83 4.02 -15.88
N ALA A 16 6.50 2.73 -15.85
CA ALA A 16 6.10 2.03 -14.63
C ALA A 16 7.21 2.09 -13.57
N MET A 17 8.45 1.75 -13.95
CA MET A 17 9.59 1.80 -13.03
C MET A 17 9.87 3.22 -12.53
N THR A 18 9.79 4.22 -13.39
CA THR A 18 9.99 5.63 -13.00
C THR A 18 8.93 6.07 -11.98
N PHE A 19 7.67 5.72 -12.22
CA PHE A 19 6.58 6.02 -11.28
C PHE A 19 6.78 5.33 -9.93
N LEU A 20 7.11 4.04 -9.94
CA LEU A 20 7.25 3.22 -8.74
C LEU A 20 8.51 3.54 -7.92
N SER A 21 9.52 4.17 -8.53
CA SER A 21 10.79 4.54 -7.86
C SER A 21 10.67 5.74 -6.91
N ASP A 22 9.52 6.42 -6.90
CA ASP A 22 9.20 7.44 -5.90
C ASP A 22 8.05 6.94 -5.03
N TYR A 23 8.33 6.66 -3.76
CA TYR A 23 7.32 6.21 -2.81
C TYR A 23 6.16 7.20 -2.66
N ARG A 24 6.37 8.50 -2.92
CA ARG A 24 5.31 9.52 -2.82
C ARG A 24 4.18 9.24 -3.82
N ASN A 25 4.52 8.74 -5.00
CA ASN A 25 3.55 8.36 -6.02
C ASN A 25 2.64 7.22 -5.55
N LEU A 26 3.17 6.30 -4.73
CA LEU A 26 2.38 5.23 -4.09
C LEU A 26 1.50 5.78 -2.98
N LEU A 27 2.02 6.70 -2.15
CA LEU A 27 1.27 7.31 -1.06
C LEU A 27 0.07 8.13 -1.56
N GLU A 28 0.20 8.83 -2.69
CA GLU A 28 -0.92 9.56 -3.31
C GLU A 28 -2.07 8.63 -3.75
N CYS A 29 -1.80 7.35 -3.96
CA CYS A 29 -2.82 6.36 -4.31
C CYS A 29 -3.46 5.70 -3.08
N ILE A 30 -3.02 6.03 -1.85
CA ILE A 30 -3.65 5.56 -0.63
C ILE A 30 -4.95 6.36 -0.40
N PRO A 31 -6.12 5.70 -0.36
CA PRO A 31 -7.39 6.38 -0.12
C PRO A 31 -7.40 7.10 1.24
N GLY A 32 -7.89 8.35 1.26
CA GLY A 32 -8.09 9.09 2.50
C GLY A 32 -6.83 9.68 3.13
N VAL A 33 -5.68 9.70 2.42
CA VAL A 33 -4.50 10.45 2.86
C VAL A 33 -4.81 11.94 2.93
N ARG A 34 -4.60 12.55 4.10
CA ARG A 34 -4.84 13.98 4.35
C ARG A 34 -3.58 14.81 4.47
N ARG A 35 -2.49 14.21 4.94
CA ARG A 35 -1.19 14.87 5.16
C ARG A 35 -0.09 13.91 4.77
N MET A 36 0.93 14.42 4.08
CA MET A 36 2.17 13.70 3.79
C MET A 36 3.35 14.62 4.12
N GLU A 37 4.25 14.16 4.97
CA GLU A 37 5.45 14.91 5.33
C GLU A 37 6.59 13.92 5.59
N SER A 38 7.65 14.01 4.79
CA SER A 38 8.90 13.24 4.98
C SER A 38 8.69 11.72 5.21
N GLY A 39 7.85 11.07 4.40
CA GLY A 39 7.57 9.63 4.50
C GLY A 39 6.50 9.25 5.52
N ARG A 40 6.01 10.21 6.32
CA ARG A 40 4.86 10.04 7.20
C ARG A 40 3.58 10.48 6.52
N PHE A 41 2.49 9.79 6.83
CA PHE A 41 1.18 10.10 6.29
C PHE A 41 0.09 9.89 7.33
N VAL A 42 -1.01 10.64 7.20
CA VAL A 42 -2.21 10.46 8.03
C VAL A 42 -3.37 10.07 7.13
N VAL A 43 -4.06 8.99 7.49
CA VAL A 43 -5.22 8.45 6.77
C VAL A 43 -6.42 8.40 7.70
N GLU A 44 -7.56 8.84 7.22
CA GLU A 44 -8.85 8.54 7.87
C GLU A 44 -9.43 7.27 7.27
N ALA A 45 -9.55 6.23 8.09
CA ALA A 45 -10.10 4.94 7.67
C ALA A 45 -11.42 4.64 8.39
N SER A 46 -12.30 3.93 7.71
CA SER A 46 -13.53 3.38 8.33
C SER A 46 -13.30 1.92 8.67
N ILE A 47 -13.41 1.56 9.95
CA ILE A 47 -13.36 0.18 10.43
C ILE A 47 -14.72 -0.14 11.03
N GLY A 48 -15.58 -0.81 10.24
CA GLY A 48 -17.00 -0.98 10.60
C GLY A 48 -17.71 0.37 10.72
N PRO A 49 -18.48 0.64 11.80
CA PRO A 49 -19.15 1.92 12.00
C PRO A 49 -18.21 3.03 12.52
N MET A 50 -16.96 2.71 12.87
CA MET A 50 -16.03 3.66 13.47
C MET A 50 -15.16 4.32 12.40
N ARG A 51 -15.01 5.64 12.49
CA ARG A 51 -13.95 6.37 11.78
C ARG A 51 -12.75 6.50 12.70
N VAL A 52 -11.59 6.12 12.19
CA VAL A 52 -10.33 6.17 12.92
C VAL A 52 -9.30 6.93 12.11
N GLU A 53 -8.52 7.74 12.81
CA GLU A 53 -7.31 8.33 12.26
C GLU A 53 -6.16 7.34 12.44
N LEU A 54 -5.45 7.07 11.35
CA LEU A 54 -4.29 6.21 11.29
C LEU A 54 -3.06 7.03 10.89
N SER A 55 -1.96 6.82 11.59
CA SER A 55 -0.67 7.46 11.29
C SER A 55 0.25 6.42 10.67
N GLY A 56 0.66 6.64 9.44
CA GLY A 56 1.58 5.77 8.71
C GLY A 56 2.97 6.38 8.54
N GLU A 57 3.98 5.52 8.41
CA GLU A 57 5.35 5.88 8.07
C GLU A 57 5.94 4.85 7.10
N VAL A 58 6.55 5.33 6.03
CA VAL A 58 7.36 4.52 5.11
C VAL A 58 8.72 4.30 5.79
N LYS A 59 8.95 3.09 6.30
CA LYS A 59 10.20 2.70 6.95
C LYS A 59 11.30 2.36 5.96
N GLU A 60 10.92 1.75 4.83
CA GLU A 60 11.85 1.37 3.77
C GLU A 60 11.18 1.53 2.41
N HIS A 61 11.95 2.07 1.45
CA HIS A 61 11.64 2.05 0.03
C HIS A 61 12.91 1.67 -0.71
N LYS A 62 12.89 0.53 -1.40
CA LYS A 62 14.07 -0.03 -2.06
C LYS A 62 13.75 -0.40 -3.50
N VAL A 63 14.54 0.14 -4.42
CA VAL A 63 14.51 -0.23 -5.84
C VAL A 63 15.71 -1.13 -6.12
N THR A 64 15.48 -2.28 -6.74
CA THR A 64 16.54 -3.23 -7.12
C THR A 64 16.21 -3.83 -8.48
N GLY A 65 16.88 -3.35 -9.53
CA GLY A 65 16.53 -3.71 -10.90
C GLY A 65 15.10 -3.26 -11.23
N ARG A 66 14.25 -4.21 -11.63
CA ARG A 66 12.81 -3.96 -11.91
C ARG A 66 11.88 -4.28 -10.75
N GLN A 67 12.42 -4.43 -9.55
CA GLN A 67 11.66 -4.70 -8.34
C GLN A 67 11.69 -3.50 -7.39
N VAL A 68 10.54 -3.18 -6.83
CA VAL A 68 10.35 -2.17 -5.78
C VAL A 68 9.78 -2.85 -4.54
N THR A 69 10.48 -2.72 -3.42
CA THR A 69 10.02 -3.19 -2.12
C THR A 69 9.71 -2.00 -1.21
N ASN A 70 8.59 -2.05 -0.51
CA ASN A 70 8.23 -1.08 0.51
C ASN A 70 7.98 -1.77 1.85
N LEU A 71 8.35 -1.10 2.92
CA LEU A 71 7.94 -1.42 4.28
C LEU A 71 7.26 -0.20 4.88
N MET A 72 6.00 -0.35 5.26
CA MET A 72 5.21 0.68 5.93
C MET A 72 4.76 0.20 7.30
N GLU A 73 4.75 1.10 8.26
CA GLU A 73 4.15 0.90 9.57
C GLU A 73 2.97 1.86 9.71
N VAL A 74 1.82 1.35 10.14
CA VAL A 74 0.60 2.12 10.36
C VAL A 74 0.12 1.91 11.78
N LEU A 75 -0.06 3.00 12.51
CA LEU A 75 -0.47 3.05 13.90
C LEU A 75 -1.90 3.61 14.00
N GLY A 76 -2.73 2.94 14.78
CA GLY A 76 -4.07 3.39 15.14
C GLY A 76 -4.37 3.10 16.60
N PRO A 77 -5.55 3.50 17.10
CA PRO A 77 -5.95 3.22 18.48
C PRO A 77 -5.89 1.71 18.75
N GLY A 78 -4.99 1.27 19.63
CA GLY A 78 -4.83 -0.14 20.01
C GLY A 78 -4.45 -1.09 18.87
N LEU A 79 -3.92 -0.57 17.76
CA LEU A 79 -3.63 -1.28 16.53
C LEU A 79 -2.28 -0.85 15.94
N THR A 80 -1.45 -1.82 15.58
CA THR A 80 -0.24 -1.64 14.76
C THR A 80 -0.32 -2.57 13.56
N LEU A 81 -0.13 -2.03 12.37
CA LEU A 81 -0.14 -2.74 11.10
C LEU A 81 1.21 -2.53 10.40
N VAL A 82 1.91 -3.62 10.12
CA VAL A 82 3.12 -3.60 9.30
C VAL A 82 2.77 -4.16 7.94
N ILE A 83 3.10 -3.40 6.89
CA ILE A 83 2.78 -3.73 5.50
C ILE A 83 4.09 -3.83 4.73
N LYS A 84 4.36 -5.00 4.17
CA LYS A 84 5.45 -5.19 3.22
C LYS A 84 4.86 -5.38 1.83
N THR A 85 5.28 -4.58 0.87
CA THR A 85 4.86 -4.75 -0.52
C THR A 85 6.05 -5.05 -1.41
N ILE A 86 5.85 -5.92 -2.39
CA ILE A 86 6.82 -6.18 -3.45
C ILE A 86 6.09 -5.97 -4.77
N VAL A 87 6.67 -5.14 -5.64
CA VAL A 87 6.19 -4.88 -6.99
C VAL A 87 7.30 -5.18 -7.97
N GLU A 88 7.04 -6.00 -8.98
CA GLU A 88 7.98 -6.36 -10.04
C GLU A 88 7.38 -6.00 -11.39
N VAL A 89 8.16 -5.30 -12.22
CA VAL A 89 7.77 -4.88 -13.56
C VAL A 89 8.46 -5.77 -14.59
N GLY A 90 7.68 -6.41 -15.46
CA GLY A 90 8.21 -7.25 -16.53
C GLY A 90 7.18 -7.43 -17.64
N ASP A 91 7.63 -7.55 -18.90
CA ASP A 91 6.79 -7.88 -20.07
C ASP A 91 5.43 -7.18 -20.16
N ASN A 92 5.38 -5.86 -19.89
CA ASN A 92 4.15 -5.06 -19.91
C ASN A 92 3.14 -5.48 -18.82
N GLU A 93 3.65 -6.04 -17.75
CA GLU A 93 2.93 -6.47 -16.57
C GLU A 93 3.62 -5.97 -15.30
N LEU A 94 2.79 -5.80 -14.28
CA LEU A 94 3.16 -5.45 -12.93
C LEU A 94 2.66 -6.56 -12.04
N ASN A 95 3.57 -7.38 -11.55
CA ASN A 95 3.29 -8.40 -10.55
C ASN A 95 3.48 -7.79 -9.17
N TRP A 96 2.47 -7.88 -8.32
CA TRP A 96 2.51 -7.26 -6.99
C TRP A 96 2.05 -8.22 -5.92
N SER A 97 2.61 -8.04 -4.74
CA SER A 97 2.14 -8.67 -3.52
C SER A 97 2.25 -7.73 -2.33
N ALA A 98 1.37 -7.94 -1.37
CA ALA A 98 1.38 -7.25 -0.08
C ALA A 98 1.18 -8.28 1.03
N ASP A 99 2.10 -8.24 1.99
CA ASP A 99 2.08 -9.02 3.21
C ASP A 99 1.74 -8.10 4.39
N TYR A 100 0.81 -8.53 5.23
CA TYR A 100 0.37 -7.77 6.40
C TYR A 100 0.64 -8.55 7.68
N ASP A 101 1.14 -7.82 8.67
CA ASP A 101 1.19 -8.24 10.05
C ASP A 101 0.45 -7.25 10.95
N ILE A 102 -0.43 -7.77 11.80
CA ILE A 102 -1.36 -6.97 12.61
C ILE A 102 -1.15 -7.35 14.07
N SER A 103 -0.90 -6.35 14.90
CA SER A 103 -0.69 -6.52 16.33
C SER A 103 -1.41 -5.43 17.14
N GLY A 104 -1.51 -5.65 18.45
CA GLY A 104 -2.21 -4.75 19.37
C GLY A 104 -3.47 -5.35 19.98
N ALA A 105 -4.00 -4.68 21.01
CA ALA A 105 -5.14 -5.16 21.80
C ALA A 105 -6.43 -5.28 20.96
N LEU A 106 -6.64 -4.39 19.99
CA LEU A 106 -7.81 -4.40 19.11
C LEU A 106 -7.62 -5.26 17.85
N ALA A 107 -6.39 -5.66 17.53
CA ALA A 107 -6.08 -6.45 16.34
C ALA A 107 -6.82 -7.80 16.32
N LYS A 108 -6.85 -8.51 17.47
CA LYS A 108 -7.50 -9.83 17.56
C LYS A 108 -9.01 -9.75 17.33
N ALA A 109 -9.67 -8.73 17.86
CA ALA A 109 -11.12 -8.56 17.72
C ALA A 109 -11.53 -8.14 16.30
N LEU A 110 -10.67 -7.39 15.60
CA LEU A 110 -10.96 -6.79 14.30
C LEU A 110 -10.25 -7.49 13.14
N GLN A 111 -9.55 -8.60 13.37
CA GLN A 111 -8.66 -9.25 12.41
C GLN A 111 -9.35 -9.51 11.06
N ASN A 112 -10.57 -10.03 11.06
CA ASN A 112 -11.33 -10.32 9.83
C ASN A 112 -11.78 -9.05 9.09
N THR A 113 -12.08 -7.98 9.82
CA THR A 113 -12.47 -6.69 9.22
C THR A 113 -11.24 -6.00 8.64
N ILE A 114 -10.15 -5.94 9.39
CA ILE A 114 -8.89 -5.34 8.94
C ILE A 114 -8.34 -6.10 7.73
N GLY A 115 -8.39 -7.44 7.73
CA GLY A 115 -7.94 -8.24 6.58
C GLY A 115 -8.70 -7.92 5.29
N ARG A 116 -10.03 -7.81 5.36
CA ARG A 116 -10.87 -7.43 4.21
C ARG A 116 -10.60 -6.00 3.74
N GLU A 117 -10.46 -5.07 4.68
CA GLU A 117 -10.16 -3.67 4.35
C GLU A 117 -8.75 -3.50 3.77
N ALA A 118 -7.76 -4.24 4.28
CA ALA A 118 -6.40 -4.25 3.75
C ALA A 118 -6.37 -4.75 2.30
N GLU A 119 -7.09 -5.85 2.00
CA GLU A 119 -7.22 -6.34 0.63
C GLU A 119 -7.88 -5.29 -0.29
N ARG A 120 -9.00 -4.72 0.15
CA ARG A 120 -9.74 -3.69 -0.60
C ARG A 120 -8.85 -2.49 -0.90
N VAL A 121 -8.16 -1.96 0.10
CA VAL A 121 -7.30 -0.78 -0.02
C VAL A 121 -6.12 -1.06 -0.93
N SER A 122 -5.47 -2.21 -0.83
CA SER A 122 -4.34 -2.52 -1.70
C SER A 122 -4.74 -2.74 -3.15
N ARG A 123 -5.92 -3.30 -3.43
CA ARG A 123 -6.49 -3.32 -4.79
C ARG A 123 -6.78 -1.91 -5.31
N GLN A 124 -7.23 -0.99 -4.46
CA GLN A 124 -7.44 0.41 -4.85
C GLN A 124 -6.12 1.13 -5.15
N ILE A 125 -5.10 0.93 -4.32
CA ILE A 125 -3.77 1.50 -4.53
C ILE A 125 -3.21 1.03 -5.87
N ILE A 126 -3.19 -0.28 -6.13
CA ILE A 126 -2.62 -0.78 -7.38
C ILE A 126 -3.41 -0.32 -8.60
N SER A 127 -4.74 -0.28 -8.52
CA SER A 127 -5.58 0.23 -9.61
C SER A 127 -5.27 1.71 -9.92
N CYS A 128 -5.12 2.54 -8.88
CA CYS A 128 -4.70 3.94 -9.03
C CYS A 128 -3.29 4.05 -9.64
N THR A 129 -2.33 3.25 -9.15
CA THR A 129 -0.95 3.22 -9.65
C THR A 129 -0.92 2.87 -11.14
N VAL A 130 -1.59 1.79 -11.54
CA VAL A 130 -1.67 1.35 -12.95
C VAL A 130 -2.36 2.41 -13.81
N SER A 131 -3.43 3.05 -13.30
CA SER A 131 -4.10 4.13 -14.02
C SER A 131 -3.18 5.33 -14.25
N LYS A 132 -2.37 5.74 -13.26
CA LYS A 132 -1.41 6.85 -13.40
C LYS A 132 -0.26 6.50 -14.34
N ILE A 133 0.26 5.27 -14.28
CA ILE A 133 1.29 4.78 -15.21
C ILE A 133 0.76 4.78 -16.66
N ASN A 134 -0.46 4.28 -16.87
CA ASN A 134 -1.06 4.12 -18.19
C ASN A 134 -1.72 5.39 -18.74
N ALA A 135 -1.84 6.46 -17.94
CA ALA A 135 -2.28 7.76 -18.41
C ALA A 135 -1.36 8.23 -19.55
N LYS A 136 -1.93 8.92 -20.55
CA LYS A 136 -1.19 9.37 -21.74
C LYS A 136 -0.10 10.37 -21.33
#